data_AF-A0A7W9G2S0-F1
#
_entry.id   AF-A0A7W9G2S0-F1
#
_cell.length_a   1.000
_cell.length_b   1.000
_cell.length_c   1.000
_cell.angle_alpha   90.00
_cell.angle_beta   90.00
_cell.angle_gamma   90.00
#
_symmetry.space_group_name_H-M   'P 1'
#
loop_
_entity.id
_entity.type
_entity.pdbx_description
1 polymer ?
#
loop_
_entity_poly.entity_id
_entity_poly.type
_entity_poly.pdbx_seq_one_letter_code
_entity_poly.pdbx_strand_id
1 'polypeptide(L)'
;MAAFERLTIEEARALTRAELLPRIEEEQKYWYERIHRCQMKPGDDEAFRIFNRILHVTADLGRTHDDTEALLQSRSLDADYWRKPLGELGLL
;
A
#
# COMPACT_ATOMS: atom_id res chain seq x y z
N MET A 1 0.34 -0.87 24.16
CA MET A 1 0.62 -0.93 22.70
C MET A 1 -0.67 -1.38 22.05
N ALA A 2 -1.24 -0.59 21.13
CA ALA A 2 -2.40 -1.05 20.36
C ALA A 2 -2.03 -2.35 19.65
N ALA A 3 -2.95 -3.31 19.59
CA ALA A 3 -2.71 -4.53 18.84
C ALA A 3 -2.46 -4.14 17.38
N PHE A 4 -1.42 -4.71 16.77
CA PHE A 4 -1.16 -4.49 15.34
C PHE A 4 -2.35 -5.03 14.54
N GLU A 5 -3.06 -4.14 13.84
CA GLU A 5 -4.21 -4.48 13.00
C GLU A 5 -3.75 -4.61 11.54
N ARG A 6 -3.99 -5.79 10.96
CA ARG A 6 -3.68 -6.09 9.56
C ARG A 6 -4.54 -5.23 8.64
N LEU A 7 -3.98 -4.80 7.52
CA LEU A 7 -4.71 -4.08 6.51
C LEU A 7 -5.62 -5.04 5.73
N THR A 8 -6.91 -4.74 5.70
CA THR A 8 -7.87 -5.50 4.90
C THR A 8 -8.06 -4.88 3.51
N ILE A 9 -8.59 -5.69 2.59
CA ILE A 9 -8.96 -5.22 1.24
C ILE A 9 -10.05 -4.16 1.30
N GLU A 10 -10.96 -4.24 2.28
CA GLU A 10 -12.05 -3.28 2.46
C GLU A 10 -11.52 -1.93 2.92
N GLU A 11 -10.60 -1.92 3.88
CA GLU A 11 -9.90 -0.68 4.30
C GLU A 11 -9.07 -0.11 3.15
N ALA A 12 -8.38 -0.95 2.38
CA ALA A 12 -7.65 -0.53 1.19
C ALA A 12 -8.52 0.14 0.14
N ARG A 13 -9.80 -0.22 0.05
CA ARG A 13 -10.77 0.40 -0.88
C ARG A 13 -11.34 1.72 -0.35
N ALA A 14 -11.50 1.84 0.96
CA ALA A 14 -12.14 2.98 1.60
C ALA A 14 -11.18 4.15 1.84
N LEU A 15 -9.91 3.86 2.14
CA LEU A 15 -8.92 4.86 2.50
C LEU A 15 -8.28 5.53 1.27
N THR A 16 -7.87 6.78 1.46
CA THR A 16 -7.02 7.50 0.50
C THR A 16 -5.59 6.96 0.50
N ARG A 17 -4.85 7.20 -0.59
CA ARG A 17 -3.43 6.81 -0.65
C ARG A 17 -2.60 7.44 0.48
N ALA A 18 -2.91 8.69 0.84
CA ALA A 18 -2.27 9.38 1.96
C ALA A 18 -2.54 8.71 3.32
N GLU A 19 -3.75 8.16 3.52
CA GLU A 19 -4.12 7.44 4.75
C GLU A 19 -3.61 5.99 4.75
N LEU A 20 -3.47 5.37 3.58
CA LEU A 20 -2.95 4.01 3.43
C LEU A 20 -1.45 3.94 3.65
N LEU A 21 -0.70 4.93 3.20
CA LEU A 21 0.76 4.95 3.28
C LEU A 21 1.32 4.67 4.69
N PRO A 22 0.92 5.39 5.75
CA PRO A 22 1.44 5.12 7.10
C PRO A 22 1.09 3.70 7.58
N ARG A 23 -0.09 3.19 7.22
CA ARG A 23 -0.49 1.82 7.60
C ARG A 23 0.28 0.74 6.84
N ILE A 24 0.56 0.97 5.56
CA ILE A 24 1.39 0.08 4.76
C ILE A 24 2.81 0.02 5.32
N GLU A 25 3.37 1.16 5.74
CA GLU A 25 4.70 1.21 6.36
C GLU A 25 4.75 0.45 7.69
N GLU A 26 3.71 0.57 8.52
CA GLU A 26 3.60 -0.19 9.78
C GLU A 26 3.51 -1.70 9.53
N GLU A 27 2.68 -2.13 8.58
CA GLU A 27 2.55 -3.55 8.23
C GLU A 27 3.79 -4.10 7.53
N GLN A 28 4.47 -3.30 6.71
CA GLN A 28 5.74 -3.68 6.11
C GLN A 28 6.82 -3.92 7.17
N LYS A 29 6.92 -3.05 8.18
CA LYS A 29 7.84 -3.24 9.32
C LYS A 29 7.50 -4.51 10.11
N TYR A 30 6.21 -4.74 10.36
CA TYR A 30 5.74 -5.94 11.02
C TYR A 30 6.16 -7.22 10.28
N TRP A 31 5.91 -7.28 8.97
CA TRP A 31 6.30 -8.44 8.17
C TRP A 31 7.82 -8.60 8.08
N TYR A 32 8.55 -7.49 7.91
CA TYR A 32 10.01 -7.51 7.90
C TYR A 32 10.58 -8.09 9.20
N GLU A 33 10.14 -7.61 10.36
CA GLU A 33 10.60 -8.12 11.65
C GLU A 33 10.27 -9.61 11.82
N ARG A 34 9.07 -10.01 11.42
CA ARG A 34 8.60 -11.39 11.58
C ARG A 34 9.34 -12.37 10.67
N ILE A 35 9.60 -11.98 9.42
CA ILE A 35 10.40 -12.76 8.47
C ILE A 35 11.86 -12.82 8.95
N HIS A 36 12.45 -11.68 9.31
CA HIS A 36 13.84 -11.61 9.76
C HIS A 36 14.09 -12.40 11.05
N ARG A 37 13.09 -12.50 11.93
CA ARG A 37 13.17 -13.29 13.16
C ARG A 37 12.74 -14.76 12.99
N CYS A 38 12.42 -15.20 11.77
CA CYS A 38 11.89 -16.54 11.50
C CYS A 38 10.64 -16.90 12.33
N GLN A 39 9.76 -15.92 12.57
CA GLN A 39 8.55 -16.05 13.41
C GLN A 39 7.26 -16.21 12.60
N MET A 40 7.38 -16.67 11.36
CA MET A 40 6.23 -17.00 10.51
C MET A 40 5.45 -18.17 11.12
N LYS A 41 4.13 -18.04 11.17
CA LYS A 41 3.19 -19.05 11.65
C LYS A 41 2.34 -19.57 10.48
N PRO A 42 1.79 -20.79 10.59
CA PRO A 42 0.80 -21.28 9.63
C PRO A 42 -0.36 -20.26 9.48
N GLY A 43 -0.67 -19.88 8.25
CA GLY A 43 -1.70 -18.88 7.92
C GLY A 43 -1.18 -17.45 7.75
N ASP A 44 0.08 -17.17 8.09
CA ASP A 44 0.70 -15.87 7.78
C ASP A 44 0.97 -15.69 6.29
N ASP A 45 1.19 -16.76 5.54
CA ASP A 45 1.44 -16.70 4.09
C ASP A 45 0.27 -16.07 3.32
N GLU A 46 -0.96 -16.40 3.71
CA GLU A 46 -2.17 -15.83 3.11
C GLU A 46 -2.32 -14.35 3.45
N ALA A 47 -2.11 -13.98 4.71
CA ALA A 47 -2.14 -12.59 5.15
C ALA A 47 -1.05 -11.76 4.47
N PHE A 48 0.16 -12.30 4.32
CA PHE A 48 1.26 -11.63 3.64
C PHE A 48 0.98 -11.47 2.13
N ARG A 49 0.32 -12.44 1.49
CA ARG A 49 -0.13 -12.31 0.10
C ARG A 49 -1.17 -11.20 -0.08
N ILE A 50 -2.14 -11.11 0.84
CA ILE A 50 -3.14 -10.04 0.83
C ILE A 50 -2.45 -8.68 0.98
N PHE A 51 -1.55 -8.54 1.95
CA PHE A 51 -0.75 -7.33 2.13
C PHE A 51 0.04 -6.95 0.89
N ASN A 52 0.77 -7.89 0.28
CA ASN A 52 1.52 -7.62 -0.96
C ASN A 52 0.60 -7.18 -2.11
N ARG A 53 -0.58 -7.79 -2.23
CA ARG A 53 -1.55 -7.36 -3.25
C ARG A 53 -2.00 -5.92 -3.02
N ILE A 54 -2.29 -5.54 -1.78
CA ILE A 54 -2.65 -4.17 -1.43
C ILE A 54 -1.49 -3.21 -1.72
N LEU A 55 -0.27 -3.57 -1.32
CA LEU A 55 0.94 -2.78 -1.58
C LEU A 55 1.12 -2.54 -3.09
N HIS A 56 1.02 -3.58 -3.91
CA HIS A 56 1.21 -3.47 -5.37
C HIS A 56 0.14 -2.62 -6.05
N VAL A 57 -1.10 -2.63 -5.57
CA VAL A 57 -2.15 -1.78 -6.13
C VAL A 57 -1.95 -0.34 -5.68
N THR A 58 -1.52 -0.14 -4.42
CA THR A 58 -1.27 1.20 -3.88
C THR A 58 -0.08 1.86 -4.57
N ALA A 59 0.96 1.07 -4.86
CA ALA A 59 2.13 1.48 -5.63
C ALA A 59 1.81 1.48 -7.13
N ASP A 60 1.15 2.54 -7.62
CA ASP A 60 0.96 2.74 -9.06
C ASP A 60 2.30 3.10 -9.72
N LEU A 61 3.01 2.08 -10.20
CA LEU A 61 4.29 2.24 -10.90
C LEU A 61 4.15 3.05 -12.19
N GLY A 62 2.97 3.04 -12.83
CA GLY A 62 2.67 3.86 -14.00
C GLY A 62 2.61 5.35 -13.63
N ARG A 63 1.93 5.68 -12.53
CA ARG A 63 1.93 7.04 -11.97
C ARG A 63 3.32 7.53 -11.60
N THR A 64 4.15 6.66 -11.02
CA THR A 64 5.52 7.02 -10.63
C THR A 64 6.34 7.44 -11.85
N HIS A 65 6.15 6.75 -12.99
CA HIS A 65 6.74 7.13 -14.26
C HIS A 65 6.19 8.48 -14.76
N ASP A 66 4.87 8.66 -14.75
CA ASP A 66 4.21 9.89 -15.23
C ASP A 66 4.58 11.12 -14.38
N ASP A 67 4.64 10.98 -13.05
CA ASP A 67 5.06 12.05 -12.13
C ASP A 67 6.54 12.39 -12.31
N THR A 68 7.38 11.39 -12.57
CA THR A 68 8.81 11.60 -12.90
C THR A 68 8.95 12.34 -14.23
N GLU A 69 8.18 11.96 -15.25
CA GLU A 69 8.17 12.63 -16.55
C GLU A 69 7.64 14.08 -16.41
N ALA A 70 6.58 14.29 -15.64
CA ALA A 70 6.03 15.61 -15.37
C ALA A 70 7.04 16.52 -14.66
N LEU A 71 7.78 15.99 -13.68
CA LEU A 71 8.89 16.69 -13.01
C LEU A 71 10.01 17.06 -13.99
N LEU A 72 10.43 16.12 -14.84
CA LEU A 72 11.45 16.37 -15.88
C LEU A 72 11.00 17.44 -16.87
N GLN A 73 9.70 17.52 -17.16
CA GLN A 73 9.11 18.49 -18.08
C GLN A 73 8.61 19.78 -17.41
N SER A 74 8.85 19.97 -16.10
CA SER A 74 8.35 21.11 -15.31
C SER A 74 6.82 21.32 -15.41
N ARG A 75 6.06 20.22 -15.56
CA ARG A 75 4.59 20.22 -15.55
C ARG A 75 4.09 20.05 -14.12
N SER A 76 2.87 20.55 -13.85
CA SER A 76 2.24 20.40 -12.53
C SER A 76 1.97 18.93 -12.25
N LEU A 77 2.36 18.47 -11.06
CA LEU A 77 1.95 17.18 -10.52
C LEU A 77 0.45 17.19 -10.27
N ASP A 78 -0.21 16.07 -10.56
CA ASP A 78 -1.64 15.92 -10.25
C ASP A 78 -1.79 15.60 -8.74
N ALA A 79 -2.08 16.65 -7.98
CA ALA A 79 -2.27 16.62 -6.53
C ALA A 79 -3.49 15.79 -6.08
N ASP A 80 -4.42 15.46 -7.00
CA ASP A 80 -5.58 14.62 -6.69
C ASP A 80 -5.21 13.14 -6.56
N TYR A 81 -4.01 12.72 -6.99
CA TYR A 81 -3.53 11.34 -6.82
C TYR A 81 -3.69 10.83 -5.38
N TRP A 82 -3.17 11.63 -4.46
CA TRP A 82 -2.98 11.28 -3.06
C TRP A 82 -4.29 11.40 -2.28
N ARG A 83 -5.22 12.19 -2.79
CA ARG A 83 -6.50 12.52 -2.16
C ARG A 83 -7.66 11.64 -2.63
N LYS A 84 -7.51 10.94 -3.75
CA LYS A 84 -8.53 10.00 -4.23
C LYS A 84 -8.42 8.68 -3.43
N PRO A 85 -9.55 8.17 -2.89
CA PRO A 85 -9.60 6.82 -2.36
C PRO A 85 -9.20 5.82 -3.44
N LEU A 86 -8.69 4.66 -3.03
CA LEU A 86 -8.25 3.62 -3.98
C LEU A 86 -9.40 2.99 -4.79
N GLY A 87 -10.64 3.49 -4.64
CA GLY A 87 -11.88 3.00 -5.22
C GLY A 87 -11.77 2.59 -6.70
N GLU A 88 -12.36 1.42 -6.98
CA GLU A 88 -12.12 0.54 -8.12
C GLU A 88 -10.63 0.15 -8.29
N LEU A 89 -10.13 -0.62 -7.30
CA LEU A 89 -9.22 -1.74 -7.55
C LEU A 89 -9.73 -2.50 -8.78
N GLY A 90 -9.26 -2.13 -9.98
CA GLY A 90 -9.65 -2.76 -11.22
C GLY A 90 -9.54 -4.29 -11.07
N LEU A 91 -10.68 -4.95 -11.25
CA LEU A 91 -10.85 -6.41 -11.21
C LEU A 91 -10.12 -7.10 -10.04
N LEU A 92 -10.76 -7.06 -8.87
CA LEU A 92 -10.45 -8.02 -7.80
C LEU A 92 -11.04 -9.39 -8.11
#